data_AF-A0AB40C4X2-F1
#
_entry.id   AF-A0AB40C4X2-F1
#
_cell.length_a   1.000
_cell.length_b   1.000
_cell.length_c   1.000
_cell.angle_alpha   90.00
_cell.angle_beta   90.00
_cell.angle_gamma   90.00
#
_symmetry.space_group_name_H-M   'P 1'
#
loop_
_entity.id
_entity.type
_entity.pdbx_description
1 polymer ?
#
loop_
_entity_poly.entity_id
_entity_poly.type
_entity_poly.pdbx_seq_one_letter_code
_entity_poly.pdbx_strand_id
1 'polypeptide(L)'
;MYRGSGSKPEPGQLDRKRINDALDKHLERSSPSTSRGLNGKEKERLSVPSSSAGKHHDHRDQRPASLSKNKCSDEESETDSEGSDISGSDGEDTSWISWFCNLRGNEFFCEVDDEYIQDDFNLCGLSSQVPYYDYALDLILDVESSHGDMFTEEQNELVESAAEMLYGLIHVRYILTSKGMAAMLDKFKNYDFGRCPRVYCCGQPCLPVGQSDIPRSSTVKIYCPKCEDIYYPRSKYQGNIDGAYFGTTFPHLFMMTYGHLKPQKASQRYVPRVFGFKIHKP
;
A
#
# COMPACT_ATOMS: atom_id res chain seq x y z
N MET A 1 50.64 18.06 -25.87
CA MET A 1 50.19 16.79 -25.29
C MET A 1 49.02 17.05 -24.35
N TYR A 2 48.15 16.07 -24.21
CA TYR A 2 46.76 16.10 -23.74
C TYR A 2 46.51 16.55 -22.28
N ARG A 3 45.23 16.90 -22.05
CA ARG A 3 44.46 17.18 -20.82
C ARG A 3 44.81 16.35 -19.57
N GLY A 4 44.40 16.88 -18.41
CA GLY A 4 44.12 16.10 -17.21
C GLY A 4 43.44 16.90 -16.08
N SER A 5 42.28 17.51 -16.33
CA SER A 5 41.43 18.08 -15.28
C SER A 5 40.62 16.95 -14.64
N GLY A 6 41.00 16.53 -13.43
CA GLY A 6 40.21 15.61 -12.62
C GLY A 6 39.18 16.39 -11.80
N SER A 7 37.91 16.34 -12.20
CA SER A 7 36.79 16.84 -11.40
C SER A 7 36.62 15.95 -10.17
N LYS A 8 36.76 16.52 -8.97
CA LYS A 8 36.32 15.85 -7.74
C LYS A 8 34.78 15.91 -7.69
N PRO A 9 34.09 14.81 -7.34
CA PRO A 9 32.64 14.84 -7.18
C PRO A 9 32.26 15.76 -6.01
N GLU A 10 31.24 16.59 -6.20
CA GLU A 10 30.68 17.45 -5.16
C GLU A 10 30.00 16.60 -4.07
N PRO A 11 30.06 17.01 -2.78
CA PRO A 11 29.56 16.21 -1.67
C PRO A 11 28.07 15.82 -1.78
N GLY A 12 27.22 16.70 -2.31
CA GLY A 12 25.79 16.41 -2.52
C GLY A 12 25.51 15.28 -3.52
N GLN A 13 26.49 14.88 -4.34
CA GLN A 13 26.35 13.75 -5.26
C GLN A 13 26.42 12.39 -4.54
N LEU A 14 27.01 12.34 -3.33
CA LEU A 14 27.15 11.11 -2.54
C LEU A 14 25.88 10.79 -1.76
N ASP A 15 25.20 11.79 -1.18
CA ASP A 15 23.92 11.58 -0.49
C ASP A 15 22.76 11.39 -1.47
N ARG A 16 22.78 12.06 -2.63
CA ARG A 16 21.89 11.76 -3.76
C ARG A 16 22.03 10.33 -4.29
N LYS A 17 23.24 9.78 -4.25
CA LYS A 17 23.47 8.38 -4.59
C LYS A 17 22.86 7.45 -3.55
N ARG A 18 22.88 7.80 -2.26
CA ARG A 18 22.27 7.01 -1.19
C ARG A 18 20.75 6.92 -1.27
N ILE A 19 20.07 8.00 -1.61
CA ILE A 19 18.59 8.00 -1.80
C ILE A 19 18.21 7.09 -2.99
N ASN A 20 18.94 7.20 -4.10
CA ASN A 20 18.75 6.33 -5.26
C ASN A 20 19.13 4.86 -4.94
N ASP A 21 20.20 4.63 -4.19
CA ASP A 21 20.61 3.29 -3.75
C ASP A 21 19.60 2.68 -2.74
N ALA A 22 18.93 3.49 -1.92
CA ALA A 22 17.86 3.06 -1.02
C ALA A 22 16.58 2.69 -1.79
N LEU A 23 16.24 3.45 -2.84
CA LEU A 23 15.17 3.12 -3.79
C LEU A 23 15.43 1.75 -4.45
N ASP A 24 16.66 1.52 -4.91
CA ASP A 24 17.07 0.23 -5.51
C ASP A 24 17.06 -0.93 -4.49
N LYS A 25 17.58 -0.73 -3.27
CA LYS A 25 17.52 -1.74 -2.20
C LYS A 25 16.09 -2.11 -1.80
N HIS A 26 15.17 -1.15 -1.81
CA HIS A 26 13.77 -1.40 -1.47
C HIS A 26 13.01 -2.14 -2.59
N LEU A 27 13.36 -1.88 -3.86
CA LEU A 27 12.86 -2.63 -5.01
C LEU A 27 13.34 -4.09 -4.99
N GLU A 28 14.61 -4.33 -4.65
CA GLU A 28 15.21 -5.68 -4.55
C GLU A 28 14.63 -6.52 -3.40
N ARG A 29 14.36 -5.91 -2.22
CA ARG A 29 13.73 -6.61 -1.09
C ARG A 29 12.28 -7.03 -1.34
N SER A 30 11.64 -6.49 -2.37
CA SER A 30 10.21 -6.65 -2.67
C SER A 30 9.88 -7.80 -3.62
N SER A 31 10.87 -8.56 -4.11
CA SER A 31 10.67 -9.65 -5.07
C SER A 31 10.49 -11.02 -4.37
N PRO A 32 9.30 -11.67 -4.44
CA PRO A 32 9.17 -13.06 -4.03
C PRO A 32 9.64 -13.98 -5.16
N SER A 33 10.86 -14.51 -5.07
CA SER A 33 11.31 -15.58 -5.98
C SER A 33 10.58 -16.89 -5.68
N THR A 34 9.74 -17.33 -6.61
CA THR A 34 9.17 -18.68 -6.62
C THR A 34 10.12 -19.71 -7.25
N SER A 35 10.13 -20.90 -6.62
CA SER A 35 10.51 -22.23 -7.14
C SER A 35 11.94 -22.74 -6.89
N ARG A 36 12.06 -23.81 -6.10
CA ARG A 36 12.11 -25.20 -6.61
C ARG A 36 11.97 -26.24 -5.50
N GLY A 37 11.14 -27.24 -5.80
CA GLY A 37 10.77 -28.35 -4.92
C GLY A 37 11.88 -29.40 -4.74
N LEU A 38 11.78 -30.07 -3.61
CA LEU A 38 12.63 -31.14 -3.11
C LEU A 38 12.42 -32.43 -3.92
N ASN A 39 13.53 -33.07 -4.31
CA ASN A 39 13.55 -34.44 -4.81
C ASN A 39 14.33 -35.30 -3.79
N GLY A 40 13.61 -36.14 -3.05
CA GLY A 40 14.17 -37.16 -2.15
C GLY A 40 13.54 -38.51 -2.45
N LYS A 41 14.34 -39.44 -2.97
CA LYS A 41 13.98 -40.83 -3.27
C LYS A 41 13.87 -41.65 -1.99
N GLU A 42 12.78 -42.39 -1.82
CA GLU A 42 12.82 -43.73 -1.20
C GLU A 42 11.87 -44.68 -1.93
N LYS A 43 12.29 -45.94 -1.99
CA LYS A 43 11.75 -47.03 -2.82
C LYS A 43 11.72 -48.27 -1.93
N GLU A 44 10.57 -48.91 -1.79
CA GLU A 44 10.33 -50.34 -1.45
C GLU A 44 8.80 -50.53 -1.31
N ARG A 45 8.12 -51.64 -1.60
CA ARG A 45 8.30 -52.86 -2.42
C ARG A 45 6.95 -53.64 -2.30
N LEU A 46 6.46 -54.27 -3.38
CA LEU A 46 5.51 -55.42 -3.46
C LEU A 46 4.04 -55.14 -3.03
N SER A 47 2.95 -55.59 -3.69
CA SER A 47 2.64 -56.86 -4.36
C SER A 47 1.36 -56.75 -5.24
N VAL A 48 1.27 -57.56 -6.30
CA VAL A 48 0.09 -57.88 -7.16
C VAL A 48 -0.64 -59.12 -6.51
N PRO A 49 -1.83 -59.68 -6.93
CA PRO A 49 -2.56 -59.50 -8.20
C PRO A 49 -4.12 -59.56 -8.24
N SER A 50 -4.64 -59.14 -9.40
CA SER A 50 -5.76 -59.62 -10.24
C SER A 50 -7.03 -60.28 -9.66
N SER A 51 -8.20 -59.87 -10.18
CA SER A 51 -9.09 -60.67 -11.09
C SER A 51 -10.49 -60.01 -11.24
N SER A 52 -10.96 -59.83 -12.48
CA SER A 52 -12.14 -60.49 -13.12
C SER A 52 -13.50 -60.00 -12.59
N ALA A 53 -14.63 -59.98 -13.29
CA ALA A 53 -15.06 -60.05 -14.69
C ALA A 53 -16.54 -59.61 -14.64
N GLY A 54 -17.10 -59.06 -15.72
CA GLY A 54 -18.55 -58.86 -15.82
C GLY A 54 -18.98 -57.85 -16.87
N LYS A 55 -19.15 -58.31 -18.11
CA LYS A 55 -19.93 -57.65 -19.17
C LYS A 55 -21.09 -58.59 -19.52
N HIS A 56 -22.29 -58.03 -19.72
CA HIS A 56 -23.43 -58.47 -20.57
C HIS A 56 -24.56 -57.43 -20.24
N HIS A 57 -25.36 -56.84 -21.13
CA HIS A 57 -25.82 -57.18 -22.47
C HIS A 57 -26.34 -55.91 -23.21
N ASP A 58 -26.45 -56.03 -24.54
CA ASP A 58 -26.71 -55.05 -25.60
C ASP A 58 -28.13 -54.42 -25.77
N HIS A 59 -28.12 -53.42 -26.67
CA HIS A 59 -29.13 -53.01 -27.67
C HIS A 59 -30.20 -51.97 -27.29
N ARG A 60 -30.11 -50.76 -27.87
CA ARG A 60 -30.70 -50.44 -29.20
C ARG A 60 -30.41 -49.00 -29.67
N ASP A 61 -30.13 -48.88 -30.96
CA ASP A 61 -29.90 -47.65 -31.74
C ASP A 61 -31.10 -46.70 -31.83
N GLN A 62 -30.82 -45.40 -31.94
CA GLN A 62 -31.27 -44.57 -33.07
C GLN A 62 -30.62 -43.18 -33.08
N ARG A 63 -29.95 -42.87 -34.19
CA ARG A 63 -29.53 -41.53 -34.66
C ARG A 63 -30.71 -40.91 -35.42
N PRO A 64 -30.79 -39.57 -35.58
CA PRO A 64 -30.12 -38.97 -36.72
C PRO A 64 -29.42 -37.63 -36.45
N ALA A 65 -28.60 -37.24 -37.41
CA ALA A 65 -27.74 -36.07 -37.43
C ALA A 65 -28.50 -34.77 -37.70
N SER A 66 -28.00 -33.64 -37.18
CA SER A 66 -27.88 -32.40 -37.96
C SER A 66 -26.78 -31.51 -37.38
N LEU A 67 -26.09 -30.86 -38.31
CA LEU A 67 -24.89 -30.05 -38.15
C LEU A 67 -25.25 -28.65 -37.63
N SER A 68 -24.44 -28.12 -36.72
CA SER A 68 -24.05 -26.70 -36.74
C SER A 68 -22.82 -26.52 -35.86
N LYS A 69 -21.68 -26.36 -36.53
CA LYS A 69 -20.47 -25.76 -35.97
C LYS A 69 -20.83 -24.36 -35.47
N ASN A 70 -20.57 -24.07 -34.21
CA ASN A 70 -20.09 -22.75 -33.80
C ASN A 70 -19.09 -22.93 -32.65
N LYS A 71 -17.82 -22.82 -33.05
CA LYS A 71 -16.64 -22.79 -32.20
C LYS A 71 -16.56 -21.36 -31.66
N CYS A 72 -16.78 -21.17 -30.36
CA CYS A 72 -16.50 -19.91 -29.66
C CYS A 72 -15.28 -20.20 -28.78
N SER A 73 -14.11 -19.78 -29.24
CA SER A 73 -12.87 -19.79 -28.47
C SER A 73 -12.91 -18.64 -27.47
N ASP A 74 -12.69 -18.97 -26.20
CA ASP A 74 -12.36 -18.02 -25.15
C ASP A 74 -10.98 -17.42 -25.46
N GLU A 75 -10.97 -16.16 -25.89
CA GLU A 75 -9.75 -15.35 -25.99
C GLU A 75 -9.64 -14.56 -24.68
N GLU A 76 -8.85 -15.07 -23.74
CA GLU A 76 -8.35 -14.25 -22.63
C GLU A 76 -7.22 -13.38 -23.17
N SER A 77 -7.51 -12.10 -23.40
CA SER A 77 -6.50 -11.12 -23.79
C SER A 77 -5.77 -10.62 -22.54
N GLU A 78 -4.70 -11.32 -22.18
CA GLU A 78 -3.62 -10.78 -21.34
C GLU A 78 -2.82 -9.79 -22.20
N THR A 79 -3.18 -8.51 -22.15
CA THR A 79 -2.32 -7.44 -22.67
C THR A 79 -1.28 -7.06 -21.62
N ASP A 80 -0.12 -7.69 -21.69
CA ASP A 80 1.12 -7.23 -21.09
C ASP A 80 1.59 -6.00 -21.89
N SER A 81 1.26 -4.80 -21.40
CA SER A 81 1.86 -3.56 -21.91
C SER A 81 3.20 -3.35 -21.22
N GLU A 82 4.20 -4.05 -21.74
CA GLU A 82 5.61 -3.84 -21.45
C GLU A 82 6.08 -2.50 -22.06
N GLY A 83 6.74 -1.67 -21.24
CA GLY A 83 7.60 -0.58 -21.70
C GLY A 83 6.94 0.76 -21.98
N SER A 84 6.47 1.46 -20.94
CA SER A 84 6.45 2.92 -21.02
C SER A 84 7.86 3.40 -20.73
N ASP A 85 8.57 3.82 -21.78
CA ASP A 85 9.82 4.55 -21.68
C ASP A 85 9.63 5.73 -20.71
N ILE A 86 10.27 5.64 -19.54
CA ILE A 86 10.47 6.78 -18.66
C ILE A 86 11.35 7.74 -19.45
N SER A 87 10.71 8.73 -20.08
CA SER A 87 11.38 9.92 -20.57
C SER A 87 11.96 10.60 -19.34
N GLY A 88 13.23 10.31 -19.05
CA GLY A 88 14.03 11.00 -18.04
C GLY A 88 14.05 12.48 -18.38
N SER A 89 13.12 13.21 -17.75
CA SER A 89 13.21 14.66 -17.62
C SER A 89 14.27 14.91 -16.55
N ASP A 90 15.43 15.39 -16.97
CA ASP A 90 16.49 15.83 -16.07
C ASP A 90 15.94 16.83 -15.03
N GLY A 91 15.91 16.40 -13.77
CA GLY A 91 16.30 17.22 -12.62
C GLY A 91 15.29 18.22 -12.05
N GLU A 92 14.05 17.82 -11.76
CA GLU A 92 13.43 18.32 -10.53
C GLU A 92 13.94 17.44 -9.39
N ASP A 93 14.73 18.02 -8.48
CA ASP A 93 15.15 17.36 -7.26
C ASP A 93 13.88 16.95 -6.48
N THR A 94 13.51 15.66 -6.51
CA THR A 94 12.38 15.14 -5.74
C THR A 94 12.68 15.35 -4.26
N SER A 95 11.85 16.16 -3.58
CA SER A 95 12.00 16.38 -2.13
C SER A 95 11.82 15.08 -1.35
N TRP A 96 12.37 15.01 -0.13
CA TRP A 96 12.21 13.86 0.76
C TRP A 96 10.73 13.52 0.97
N ILE A 97 9.87 14.54 1.16
CA ILE A 97 8.43 14.38 1.36
C ILE A 97 7.79 13.72 0.13
N SER A 98 8.08 14.24 -1.06
CA SER A 98 7.51 13.69 -2.29
C SER A 98 8.03 12.28 -2.57
N TRP A 99 9.32 12.03 -2.33
CA TRP A 99 9.89 10.69 -2.40
C TRP A 99 9.17 9.73 -1.44
N PHE A 100 9.03 10.10 -0.17
CA PHE A 100 8.41 9.28 0.87
C PHE A 100 6.93 8.97 0.56
N CYS A 101 6.15 9.97 0.14
CA CYS A 101 4.74 9.78 -0.19
C CYS A 101 4.53 8.90 -1.44
N ASN A 102 5.50 8.85 -2.36
CA ASN A 102 5.45 8.02 -3.56
C ASN A 102 6.06 6.62 -3.37
N LEU A 103 6.63 6.31 -2.20
CA LEU A 103 7.07 4.95 -1.90
C LEU A 103 5.89 3.98 -1.94
N ARG A 104 6.15 2.79 -2.48
CA ARG A 104 5.18 1.70 -2.52
C ARG A 104 4.68 1.36 -1.11
N GLY A 105 3.38 1.47 -0.88
CA GLY A 105 2.75 1.29 0.42
C GLY A 105 2.36 2.59 1.12
N ASN A 106 2.92 3.74 0.73
CA ASN A 106 2.67 5.04 1.34
C ASN A 106 1.55 5.84 0.66
N GLU A 107 0.71 5.18 -0.15
CA GLU A 107 -0.29 5.87 -0.97
C GLU A 107 -1.39 6.56 -0.15
N PHE A 108 -1.47 6.28 1.16
CA PHE A 108 -2.41 6.93 2.07
C PHE A 108 -1.94 8.31 2.55
N PHE A 109 -0.64 8.60 2.51
CA PHE A 109 -0.12 9.90 2.91
C PHE A 109 -0.49 10.98 1.88
N CYS A 110 -0.77 12.19 2.36
CA CYS A 110 -0.64 13.39 1.56
C CYS A 110 0.71 14.07 1.85
N GLU A 111 1.22 14.83 0.89
CA GLU A 111 2.40 15.67 1.09
C GLU A 111 2.04 16.81 2.06
N VAL A 112 2.83 16.98 3.12
CA VAL A 112 2.68 18.07 4.09
C VAL A 112 3.48 19.27 3.59
N ASP A 113 2.86 20.46 3.63
CA ASP A 113 3.53 21.70 3.22
C ASP A 113 4.73 22.01 4.11
N ASP A 114 5.87 22.38 3.50
CA ASP A 114 7.09 22.77 4.24
C ASP A 114 6.82 23.92 5.21
N GLU A 115 5.97 24.89 4.86
CA GLU A 115 5.64 26.01 5.76
C GLU A 115 4.88 25.56 7.01
N TYR A 116 4.14 24.45 6.94
CA TYR A 116 3.48 23.88 8.12
C TYR A 116 4.50 23.25 9.07
N ILE A 117 5.52 22.58 8.50
CA ILE A 117 6.59 21.91 9.23
C ILE A 117 7.56 22.93 9.85
N GLN A 118 7.89 24.00 9.13
CA GLN A 118 8.80 25.05 9.60
C GLN A 118 8.24 25.89 10.76
N ASP A 119 6.93 25.84 11.02
CA ASP A 119 6.33 26.50 12.17
C ASP A 119 6.39 25.59 13.41
N ASP A 120 7.37 25.86 14.28
CA ASP A 120 7.64 25.13 15.53
C ASP A 120 6.39 24.94 16.42
N PHE A 121 5.40 25.83 16.35
CA PHE A 121 4.17 25.69 17.11
C PHE A 121 3.41 24.41 16.72
N ASN A 122 3.40 24.07 15.45
CA ASN A 122 2.73 22.87 14.93
C ASN A 122 3.44 21.58 15.37
N LEU A 123 4.75 21.67 15.63
CA LEU A 123 5.61 20.54 16.02
C LEU A 123 5.75 20.36 17.54
N CYS A 124 5.07 21.21 18.34
CA CYS A 124 5.18 21.20 19.79
C CYS A 124 5.03 19.79 20.40
N GLY A 125 5.98 19.42 21.25
CA GLY A 125 6.01 18.14 22.00
C GLY A 125 6.47 16.91 21.21
N LEU A 126 6.83 17.03 19.93
CA LEU A 126 7.35 15.91 19.13
C LEU A 126 8.82 15.59 19.43
N SER A 127 9.63 16.59 19.79
CA SER A 127 11.05 16.41 20.12
C SER A 127 11.32 15.47 21.29
N SER A 128 10.38 15.34 22.23
CA SER A 128 10.49 14.38 23.34
C SER A 128 10.05 12.95 22.97
N GLN A 129 9.43 12.77 21.80
CA GLN A 129 8.87 11.49 21.36
C GLN A 129 9.73 10.82 20.28
N VAL A 130 10.44 11.61 19.48
CA VAL A 130 11.22 11.15 18.33
C VAL A 130 12.72 11.21 18.65
N PRO A 131 13.48 10.11 18.50
CA PRO A 131 14.94 10.13 18.64
C PRO A 131 15.57 10.89 17.47
N TYR A 132 16.75 11.50 17.66
CA TYR A 132 17.44 12.25 16.60
C TYR A 132 16.58 13.34 15.94
N TYR A 133 15.66 13.95 16.69
CA TYR A 133 14.63 14.86 16.17
C TYR A 133 15.17 15.93 15.21
N ASP A 134 16.25 16.64 15.58
CA ASP A 134 16.80 17.71 14.75
C ASP A 134 17.32 17.18 13.40
N TYR A 135 18.05 16.05 13.42
CA TYR A 135 18.54 15.39 12.20
C TYR A 135 17.41 14.81 11.34
N ALA A 136 16.39 14.25 11.97
CA ALA A 136 15.21 13.75 11.29
C ALA A 136 14.43 14.89 10.61
N LEU A 137 14.32 16.04 11.26
CA LEU A 137 13.67 17.23 10.74
C LEU A 137 14.46 17.85 9.57
N ASP A 138 15.79 17.97 9.73
CA ASP A 138 16.69 18.43 8.66
C ASP A 138 16.55 17.53 7.41
N LEU A 139 16.47 16.21 7.60
CA LEU A 139 16.29 15.24 6.52
C LEU A 139 14.92 15.40 5.81
N ILE A 140 13.83 15.58 6.56
CA ILE A 140 12.49 15.78 5.99
C ILE A 140 12.43 17.05 5.14
N LEU A 141 13.09 18.12 5.58
CA LEU A 141 13.08 19.44 4.93
C LEU A 141 14.20 19.61 3.88
N ASP A 142 14.92 18.54 3.54
CA ASP A 142 16.07 18.57 2.63
C ASP A 142 17.11 19.66 2.99
N VAL A 143 17.27 19.94 4.29
CA VAL A 143 18.26 20.91 4.78
C VAL A 143 19.62 20.23 4.85
N GLU A 144 20.62 20.82 4.19
CA GLU A 144 22.00 20.34 4.31
C GLU A 144 22.41 20.31 5.79
N SER A 145 22.80 19.13 6.27
CA SER A 145 23.22 18.95 7.65
C SER A 145 24.38 19.88 7.97
N SER A 146 24.12 20.94 8.74
CA SER A 146 25.15 21.84 9.26
C SER A 146 26.12 21.13 10.23
N HIS A 147 25.71 19.95 10.67
CA HIS A 147 26.40 19.03 11.54
C HIS A 147 27.46 18.30 10.72
N GLY A 148 28.70 18.79 10.72
CA GLY A 148 29.86 18.15 10.08
C GLY A 148 30.28 16.79 10.68
N ASP A 149 29.32 16.07 11.26
CA ASP A 149 29.48 14.80 11.94
C ASP A 149 29.31 13.67 10.91
N MET A 150 30.37 12.88 10.73
CA MET A 150 30.27 11.64 9.96
C MET A 150 29.55 10.57 10.79
N PHE A 151 28.29 10.31 10.47
CA PHE A 151 27.55 9.19 11.04
C PHE A 151 28.03 7.84 10.49
N THR A 152 27.93 6.80 11.32
CA THR A 152 28.03 5.42 10.84
C THR A 152 26.80 5.06 10.00
N GLU A 153 26.87 4.00 9.19
CA GLU A 153 25.73 3.51 8.42
C GLU A 153 24.54 3.16 9.33
N GLU A 154 24.80 2.51 10.46
CA GLU A 154 23.78 2.17 11.46
C GLU A 154 23.10 3.42 12.07
N GLN A 155 23.86 4.49 12.31
CA GLN A 155 23.28 5.74 12.81
C GLN A 155 22.40 6.42 11.76
N ASN A 156 22.79 6.37 10.48
CA ASN A 156 21.97 6.90 9.39
C ASN A 156 20.64 6.14 9.27
N GLU A 157 20.65 4.81 9.38
CA GLU A 157 19.41 4.01 9.39
C GLU A 157 18.47 4.39 10.54
N LEU A 158 19.03 4.73 11.72
CA LEU A 158 18.24 5.21 12.85
C LEU A 158 17.64 6.61 12.61
N VAL A 159 18.37 7.50 11.95
CA VAL A 159 17.88 8.83 11.56
C VAL A 159 16.78 8.72 10.50
N GLU A 160 16.95 7.86 9.49
CA GLU A 160 15.93 7.58 8.48
C GLU A 160 14.64 7.05 9.14
N SER A 161 14.75 6.06 10.05
CA SER A 161 13.59 5.55 10.78
C SER A 161 12.94 6.61 11.68
N ALA A 162 13.74 7.51 12.26
CA ALA A 162 13.23 8.63 13.03
C ALA A 162 12.47 9.65 12.15
N ALA A 163 12.97 9.93 10.93
CA ALA A 163 12.31 10.80 9.96
C ALA A 163 10.95 10.24 9.52
N GLU A 164 10.86 8.94 9.19
CA GLU A 164 9.58 8.30 8.88
C GLU A 164 8.57 8.44 10.03
N MET A 165 9.02 8.22 11.27
CA MET A 165 8.19 8.35 12.46
C MET A 165 7.76 9.80 12.71
N LEU A 166 8.69 10.76 12.58
CA LEU A 166 8.43 12.17 12.76
C LEU A 166 7.42 12.66 11.73
N TYR A 167 7.63 12.34 10.46
CA TYR A 167 6.73 12.72 9.37
C TYR A 167 5.32 12.14 9.60
N GLY A 168 5.22 10.88 10.04
CA GLY A 168 3.93 10.29 10.41
C GLY A 168 3.21 11.03 11.54
N LEU A 169 3.94 11.47 12.57
CA LEU A 169 3.40 12.24 13.70
C LEU A 169 3.04 13.69 13.32
N ILE A 170 3.72 14.26 12.33
CA ILE A 170 3.36 15.55 11.74
C ILE A 170 2.09 15.39 10.89
N HIS A 171 2.05 14.35 10.06
CA HIS A 171 0.95 14.08 9.13
C HIS A 171 -0.39 13.96 9.85
N VAL A 172 -0.47 13.22 10.96
CA VAL A 172 -1.73 13.10 11.74
C VAL A 172 -2.25 14.45 12.24
N ARG A 173 -1.37 15.41 12.54
CA ARG A 173 -1.75 16.78 12.90
C ARG A 173 -2.18 17.56 11.66
N TYR A 174 -1.40 17.45 10.59
CA TYR A 174 -1.63 18.18 9.33
C TYR A 174 -2.97 17.86 8.68
N ILE A 175 -3.37 16.58 8.63
CA ILE A 175 -4.63 16.14 8.01
C ILE A 175 -5.90 16.62 8.74
N LEU A 176 -5.75 17.25 9.91
CA LEU A 176 -6.85 17.90 10.63
C LEU A 176 -6.95 19.41 10.33
N THR A 177 -5.97 19.98 9.64
CA THR A 177 -5.99 21.37 9.16
C THR A 177 -6.85 21.51 7.90
N SER A 178 -7.23 22.74 7.53
CA SER A 178 -7.99 22.99 6.30
C SER A 178 -7.24 22.55 5.03
N LYS A 179 -5.91 22.74 4.97
CA LYS A 179 -5.10 22.35 3.81
C LYS A 179 -4.95 20.83 3.73
N GLY A 180 -4.58 20.17 4.83
CA GLY A 180 -4.49 18.71 4.88
C GLY A 180 -5.82 18.02 4.60
N MET A 181 -6.94 18.54 5.11
CA MET A 181 -8.28 18.05 4.78
C MET A 181 -8.59 18.11 3.28
N ALA A 182 -8.20 19.20 2.60
CA ALA A 182 -8.39 19.36 1.17
C ALA A 182 -7.53 18.37 0.37
N ALA A 183 -6.25 18.20 0.74
CA ALA A 183 -5.38 17.21 0.11
C ALA A 183 -5.92 15.78 0.26
N MET A 184 -6.37 15.42 1.47
CA MET A 184 -6.98 14.12 1.73
C MET A 184 -8.33 13.94 1.00
N LEU A 185 -9.08 15.03 0.77
CA LEU A 185 -10.33 14.98 0.00
C LEU A 185 -10.07 14.59 -1.46
N ASP A 186 -9.01 15.10 -2.08
CA ASP A 186 -8.71 14.77 -3.46
C ASP A 186 -8.29 13.30 -3.60
N LYS A 187 -7.49 12.79 -2.66
CA LYS A 187 -7.19 11.35 -2.55
C LYS A 187 -8.45 10.49 -2.31
N PHE A 188 -9.38 10.97 -1.49
CA PHE A 188 -10.66 10.27 -1.25
C PHE A 188 -11.49 10.15 -2.52
N LYS A 189 -11.57 11.21 -3.34
CA LYS A 189 -12.29 11.19 -4.64
C LYS A 189 -11.63 10.25 -5.64
N ASN A 190 -10.31 10.11 -5.59
CA ASN A 190 -9.51 9.26 -6.46
C ASN A 190 -9.48 7.77 -6.03
N TYR A 191 -10.11 7.44 -4.90
CA TYR A 191 -10.14 6.09 -4.33
C TYR A 191 -8.77 5.57 -3.84
N ASP A 192 -7.82 6.46 -3.57
CA ASP A 192 -6.46 6.12 -3.14
C ASP A 192 -6.44 5.31 -1.84
N PHE A 193 -7.39 5.61 -0.94
CA PHE A 193 -7.56 4.91 0.33
C PHE A 193 -8.25 3.55 0.21
N GLY A 194 -8.61 3.16 -1.01
CA GLY A 194 -9.34 1.95 -1.31
C GLY A 194 -10.85 2.04 -1.04
N ARG A 195 -11.48 0.87 -1.15
CA ARG A 195 -12.94 0.73 -1.17
C ARG A 195 -13.42 -0.29 -0.15
N CYS A 196 -14.61 -0.06 0.38
CA CYS A 196 -15.22 -0.91 1.39
C CYS A 196 -15.34 -2.36 0.88
N PRO A 197 -14.90 -3.37 1.65
CA PRO A 197 -14.98 -4.76 1.23
C PRO A 197 -16.38 -5.34 1.31
N ARG A 198 -17.33 -4.70 2.01
CA ARG A 198 -18.72 -5.17 2.06
C ARG A 198 -19.40 -5.01 0.71
N VAL A 199 -19.93 -6.12 0.19
CA VAL A 199 -20.67 -6.19 -1.09
C VAL A 199 -21.77 -5.11 -1.17
N TYR A 200 -22.59 -4.97 -0.12
CA TYR A 200 -23.70 -4.01 -0.09
C TYR A 200 -23.27 -2.54 0.16
N CYS A 201 -21.98 -2.28 0.35
CA CYS A 201 -21.46 -0.93 0.27
C CYS A 201 -21.19 -0.49 -1.17
N CYS A 202 -21.21 -1.42 -2.14
CA CYS A 202 -21.04 -1.15 -3.58
C CYS A 202 -19.72 -0.43 -3.88
N GLY A 203 -18.62 -0.84 -3.24
CA GLY A 203 -17.30 -0.24 -3.47
C GLY A 203 -17.17 1.21 -3.00
N GLN A 204 -17.89 1.60 -1.93
CA GLN A 204 -17.78 2.91 -1.29
C GLN A 204 -16.31 3.29 -0.99
N PRO A 205 -15.83 4.47 -1.42
CA PRO A 205 -14.51 4.96 -1.04
C PRO A 205 -14.40 5.12 0.49
N CYS A 206 -13.26 4.71 1.02
CA CYS A 206 -12.96 4.70 2.46
C CYS A 206 -11.95 5.80 2.82
N LEU A 207 -11.69 5.95 4.11
CA LEU A 207 -10.68 6.87 4.65
C LEU A 207 -9.71 6.07 5.54
N PRO A 208 -8.41 6.44 5.60
CA PRO A 208 -7.50 5.84 6.56
C PRO A 208 -7.91 6.19 7.99
N VAL A 209 -7.61 5.30 8.94
CA VAL A 209 -7.90 5.48 10.36
C VAL A 209 -6.94 4.68 11.22
N GLY A 210 -6.49 5.28 12.32
CA GLY A 210 -5.82 4.59 13.41
C GLY A 210 -6.80 4.11 14.47
N GLN A 211 -6.54 2.96 15.09
CA GLN A 211 -7.31 2.49 16.27
C GLN A 211 -6.75 3.02 17.60
N SER A 212 -5.58 3.66 17.54
CA SER A 212 -4.87 4.27 18.66
C SER A 212 -4.05 5.44 18.12
N ASP A 213 -3.92 6.50 18.93
CA ASP A 213 -3.02 7.62 18.64
C ASP A 213 -1.61 7.39 19.23
N ILE A 214 -1.38 6.24 19.85
CA ILE A 214 -0.08 5.83 20.40
C ILE A 214 0.70 5.06 19.30
N PRO A 215 1.89 5.52 18.90
CA PRO A 215 2.73 4.83 17.92
C PRO A 215 3.02 3.38 18.31
N ARG A 216 3.17 2.55 17.28
CA ARG A 216 3.46 1.10 17.30
C ARG A 216 2.37 0.26 17.97
N SER A 217 1.21 0.84 18.27
CA SER A 217 0.09 0.13 18.89
C SER A 217 -0.68 -0.73 17.90
N SER A 218 -0.91 -0.24 16.68
CA SER A 218 -1.66 -0.95 15.64
C SER A 218 -1.40 -0.34 14.28
N THR A 219 -1.43 -1.15 13.23
CA THR A 219 -1.31 -0.65 11.86
C THR A 219 -2.58 0.05 11.39
N VAL A 220 -2.47 0.87 10.35
CA VAL A 220 -3.57 1.60 9.74
C VAL A 220 -4.70 0.67 9.31
N LYS A 221 -5.93 1.18 9.42
CA LYS A 221 -7.18 0.57 8.96
C LYS A 221 -7.85 1.52 7.98
N ILE A 222 -8.91 1.05 7.33
CA ILE A 222 -9.76 1.88 6.50
C ILE A 222 -11.17 1.95 7.11
N TYR A 223 -11.70 3.15 7.27
CA TYR A 223 -13.05 3.44 7.70
C TYR A 223 -13.97 3.62 6.50
N CYS A 224 -15.09 2.89 6.49
CA CYS A 224 -16.12 3.06 5.46
C CYS A 224 -17.25 3.98 5.97
N PRO A 225 -17.49 5.13 5.34
CA PRO A 225 -18.54 6.07 5.78
C PRO A 225 -19.97 5.57 5.49
N LYS A 226 -20.15 4.53 4.67
CA LYS A 226 -21.48 3.98 4.32
C LYS A 226 -21.99 2.93 5.30
N CYS A 227 -21.11 2.04 5.75
CA CYS A 227 -21.46 1.06 6.78
C CYS A 227 -21.02 1.46 8.18
N GLU A 228 -20.27 2.56 8.32
CA GLU A 228 -19.81 3.11 9.59
C GLU A 228 -18.98 2.07 10.38
N ASP A 229 -18.02 1.43 9.70
CA ASP A 229 -17.22 0.31 10.24
C ASP A 229 -15.80 0.31 9.65
N ILE A 230 -14.87 -0.37 10.33
CA ILE A 230 -13.42 -0.38 10.01
C ILE A 230 -12.96 -1.73 9.43
N TYR A 231 -11.99 -1.68 8.51
CA TYR A 231 -11.46 -2.86 7.82
C TYR A 231 -9.94 -2.78 7.65
N TYR A 232 -9.31 -3.92 7.36
CA TYR A 232 -7.93 -3.94 6.91
C TYR A 232 -7.81 -3.41 5.47
N PRO A 233 -6.75 -2.65 5.16
CA PRO A 233 -6.40 -2.33 3.77
C PRO A 233 -6.22 -3.62 2.96
N ARG A 234 -6.57 -3.60 1.67
CA ARG A 234 -6.40 -4.77 0.80
C ARG A 234 -4.94 -5.01 0.42
N SER A 235 -4.18 -3.93 0.22
CA SER A 235 -2.75 -4.01 -0.09
C SER A 235 -1.97 -4.42 1.17
N LYS A 236 -1.11 -5.43 1.04
CA LYS A 236 -0.21 -5.84 2.12
C LYS A 236 0.83 -4.76 2.44
N TYR A 237 1.22 -3.94 1.45
CA TYR A 237 2.20 -2.88 1.61
C TYR A 237 1.67 -1.75 2.53
N GLN A 238 0.39 -1.38 2.35
CA GLN A 238 -0.29 -0.40 3.20
C GLN A 238 -0.54 -0.91 4.62
N GLY A 239 -0.68 -2.23 4.79
CA GLY A 239 -1.02 -2.87 6.06
C GLY A 239 0.07 -2.78 7.13
N ASN A 240 1.28 -2.34 6.78
CA ASN A 240 2.42 -2.19 7.71
C ASN A 240 2.57 -0.76 8.25
N ILE A 241 1.87 0.23 7.67
CA ILE A 241 1.95 1.62 8.15
C ILE A 241 1.32 1.72 9.54
N ASP A 242 1.91 2.53 10.42
CA ASP A 242 1.36 2.83 11.72
C ASP A 242 0.03 3.58 11.62
N GLY A 243 -0.99 3.12 12.34
CA GLY A 243 -2.29 3.79 12.38
C GLY A 243 -2.24 5.14 13.09
N ALA A 244 -1.29 5.35 14.00
CA ALA A 244 -1.13 6.62 14.72
C ALA A 244 -0.82 7.79 13.79
N TYR A 245 -0.28 7.55 12.59
CA TYR A 245 0.02 8.57 11.58
C TYR A 245 -1.22 9.13 10.86
N PHE A 246 -2.38 8.52 11.10
CA PHE A 246 -3.69 8.99 10.63
C PHE A 246 -4.64 9.32 11.79
N GLY A 247 -4.37 8.72 12.95
CA GLY A 247 -5.10 8.97 14.19
C GLY A 247 -6.52 8.43 14.19
N THR A 248 -7.14 8.50 15.37
CA THR A 248 -8.50 8.01 15.63
C THR A 248 -9.58 8.98 15.13
N THR A 249 -9.23 10.25 14.96
CA THR A 249 -10.19 11.35 14.77
C THR A 249 -10.45 11.70 13.31
N PHE A 250 -9.43 11.60 12.45
CA PHE A 250 -9.44 12.09 11.07
C PHE A 250 -10.71 11.71 10.28
N PRO A 251 -11.12 10.44 10.14
CA PRO A 251 -12.25 10.09 9.28
C PRO A 251 -13.59 10.68 9.77
N HIS A 252 -13.72 10.89 11.08
CA HIS A 252 -14.93 11.44 11.68
C HIS A 252 -15.00 12.95 11.44
N LEU A 253 -13.90 13.66 11.69
CA LEU A 253 -13.82 15.10 11.42
C LEU A 253 -13.98 15.38 9.93
N PHE A 254 -13.35 14.57 9.07
CA PHE A 254 -13.50 14.66 7.61
C PHE A 254 -14.98 14.58 7.18
N MET A 255 -15.73 13.61 7.74
CA MET A 255 -17.15 13.44 7.43
C MET A 255 -18.05 14.53 8.03
N MET A 256 -17.61 15.21 9.10
CA MET A 256 -18.29 16.40 9.62
C MET A 256 -18.04 17.61 8.71
N THR A 257 -16.80 17.84 8.29
CA THR A 257 -16.39 18.93 7.40
C THR A 257 -17.03 18.80 6.01
N TYR A 258 -17.01 17.60 5.43
CA TYR A 258 -17.56 17.31 4.11
C TYR A 258 -18.89 16.55 4.19
N GLY A 259 -19.81 16.99 5.05
CA GLY A 259 -21.08 16.30 5.30
C GLY A 259 -21.95 16.04 4.06
N HIS A 260 -21.79 16.85 3.01
CA HIS A 260 -22.47 16.65 1.72
C HIS A 260 -22.00 15.41 0.94
N LEU A 261 -20.83 14.84 1.30
CA LEU A 261 -20.30 13.59 0.72
C LEU A 261 -20.75 12.35 1.50
N LYS A 262 -21.47 12.51 2.63
CA LYS A 262 -21.88 11.37 3.44
C LYS A 262 -22.84 10.47 2.64
N PRO A 263 -22.48 9.20 2.42
CA PRO A 263 -23.29 8.30 1.60
C PRO A 263 -24.59 7.91 2.31
N GLN A 264 -25.62 7.59 1.51
CA GLN A 264 -26.83 6.96 2.05
C GLN A 264 -26.50 5.56 2.60
N LYS A 265 -27.10 5.23 3.75
CA LYS A 265 -26.92 3.92 4.39
C LYS A 265 -27.34 2.80 3.44
N ALA A 266 -26.63 1.68 3.50
CA ALA A 266 -26.95 0.51 2.69
C ALA A 266 -28.39 0.03 3.00
N SER A 267 -29.25 0.03 1.99
CA SER A 267 -30.65 -0.41 2.12
C SER A 267 -30.79 -1.93 2.19
N GLN A 268 -29.78 -2.65 1.72
CA GLN A 268 -29.78 -4.11 1.64
C GLN A 268 -28.75 -4.71 2.60
N ARG A 269 -29.13 -5.85 3.19
CA ARG A 269 -28.25 -6.70 4.00
C ARG A 269 -28.29 -8.11 3.43
N TYR A 270 -27.19 -8.84 3.58
CA TYR A 270 -27.13 -10.24 3.20
C TYR A 270 -28.24 -11.04 3.88
N VAL A 271 -29.03 -11.76 3.09
CA VAL A 271 -30.06 -12.69 3.57
C VAL A 271 -29.57 -14.10 3.25
N PRO A 272 -29.06 -14.86 4.24
CA PRO A 272 -28.60 -16.21 4.01
C PRO A 272 -29.78 -17.10 3.60
N ARG A 273 -29.55 -17.94 2.58
CA ARG A 273 -30.55 -18.87 2.04
C ARG A 273 -29.98 -20.25 1.80
N VAL A 274 -30.77 -21.28 2.06
CA VAL A 274 -30.48 -22.68 1.75
C VAL A 274 -31.64 -23.22 0.91
N PHE A 275 -31.35 -23.72 -0.29
CA PHE A 275 -32.37 -24.13 -1.29
C PHE A 275 -33.46 -23.06 -1.54
N GLY A 276 -33.08 -21.77 -1.50
CA GLY A 276 -34.00 -20.65 -1.69
C GLY A 276 -34.75 -20.18 -0.44
N PHE A 277 -34.80 -21.00 0.62
CA PHE A 277 -35.44 -20.67 1.89
C PHE A 277 -34.52 -19.81 2.76
N LYS A 278 -35.08 -18.78 3.39
CA LYS A 278 -34.35 -17.93 4.33
C LYS A 278 -34.00 -18.72 5.59
N ILE A 279 -32.78 -18.60 6.07
CA ILE A 279 -32.38 -19.19 7.36
C ILE A 279 -33.00 -18.36 8.50
N HIS A 280 -33.64 -19.03 9.48
CA HIS A 280 -34.15 -18.38 10.68
C HIS A 280 -33.00 -17.90 11.58
N LYS A 281 -33.20 -16.81 12.32
CA LYS A 281 -32.21 -16.39 13.31
C LYS A 281 -32.25 -17.36 14.50
N PRO A 282 -31.09 -17.78 15.04
CA PRO A 282 -31.05 -18.56 16.27
C PRO A 282 -31.66 -17.78 17.45
#